data_AF-A0A2G2MHC9-F1
#
_entry.id   AF-A0A2G2MHC9-F1
#
_cell.length_a   1.000
_cell.length_b   1.000
_cell.length_c   1.000
_cell.angle_alpha   90.00
_cell.angle_beta   90.00
_cell.angle_gamma   90.00
#
_symmetry.space_group_name_H-M   'P 1'
#
loop_
_entity.id
_entity.type
_entity.pdbx_description
1 polymer ?
#
loop_
_entity_poly.entity_id
_entity_poly.type
_entity_poly.pdbx_seq_one_letter_code
_entity_poly.pdbx_strand_id
1 'polypeptide(L)'
;MLDCAIIGGGPAGLTAGLYATRGGLKNVSLFEMGVPGGQITKSSEIENYPGFFDSTKTGLDFMDTWQKQCFSFGLKHEMKKVESIAKTGEYFTVSLQGGDTVEAKTVIVCTGAVPKRAGFKGEDEFFGRGVSTCATCDGFFYKDKPVTVLGGGDTALEEAFFLSNICSDVYVVHRRDEFRAAPPTLDRAMRKENIHLITDSVIEDATGDAMGLSGVDIRNVKTDEITHMDNTGLFVFVGQDVKNDVLKDDKGSFICDMSSLDQVIVDLKMNTSIEGLFVAGDLRIDAPKQVVSAAGDGSIAALQVISYIQEQQ
;
A
#
# COMPACT_ATOMS: atom_id res chain seq x y z
N MET A 1 4.86 -2.86 -29.87
CA MET A 1 4.12 -1.85 -29.10
C MET A 1 2.90 -2.49 -28.46
N LEU A 2 2.71 -2.27 -27.15
CA LEU A 2 1.56 -2.73 -26.38
C LEU A 2 0.32 -1.87 -26.67
N ASP A 3 -0.85 -2.46 -26.52
CA ASP A 3 -2.10 -1.70 -26.43
C ASP A 3 -2.13 -0.92 -25.10
N CYS A 4 -1.78 -1.60 -24.00
CA CYS A 4 -1.74 -1.02 -22.66
C CYS A 4 -0.60 -1.60 -21.83
N ALA A 5 0.19 -0.73 -21.20
CA ALA A 5 1.10 -1.09 -20.12
C ALA A 5 0.47 -0.76 -18.76
N ILE A 6 0.38 -1.73 -17.87
CA ILE A 6 -0.18 -1.56 -16.52
C ILE A 6 0.98 -1.66 -15.53
N ILE A 7 1.24 -0.60 -14.77
CA ILE A 7 2.42 -0.49 -13.91
C ILE A 7 2.01 -0.72 -12.44
N GLY A 8 2.32 -1.87 -11.88
CA GLY A 8 1.93 -2.29 -10.53
C GLY A 8 0.81 -3.33 -10.54
N GLY A 9 1.03 -4.42 -9.82
CA GLY A 9 0.22 -5.63 -9.77
C GLY A 9 -0.59 -5.79 -8.49
N GLY A 10 -0.98 -4.71 -7.84
CA GLY A 10 -1.99 -4.74 -6.76
C GLY A 10 -3.41 -4.97 -7.30
N PRO A 11 -4.45 -4.84 -6.45
CA PRO A 11 -5.85 -5.00 -6.84
C PRO A 11 -6.24 -4.13 -8.05
N ALA A 12 -5.82 -2.86 -8.08
CA ALA A 12 -6.07 -1.96 -9.20
C ALA A 12 -5.50 -2.48 -10.53
N GLY A 13 -4.22 -2.89 -10.54
CA GLY A 13 -3.56 -3.40 -11.75
C GLY A 13 -4.12 -4.73 -12.24
N LEU A 14 -4.42 -5.65 -11.31
CA LEU A 14 -5.04 -6.93 -11.63
C LEU A 14 -6.43 -6.75 -12.23
N THR A 15 -7.28 -5.91 -11.63
CA THR A 15 -8.61 -5.62 -12.19
C THR A 15 -8.52 -4.88 -13.52
N ALA A 16 -7.59 -3.93 -13.67
CA ALA A 16 -7.37 -3.26 -14.95
C ALA A 16 -6.98 -4.26 -16.04
N GLY A 17 -6.05 -5.17 -15.76
CA GLY A 17 -5.64 -6.21 -16.69
C GLY A 17 -6.77 -7.16 -17.08
N LEU A 18 -7.58 -7.58 -16.10
CA LEU A 18 -8.78 -8.38 -16.33
C LEU A 18 -9.76 -7.68 -17.29
N TYR A 19 -10.10 -6.43 -17.02
CA TYR A 19 -11.07 -5.68 -17.82
C TYR A 19 -10.53 -5.34 -19.22
N ALA A 20 -9.27 -4.93 -19.32
CA ALA A 20 -8.64 -4.59 -20.60
C ALA A 20 -8.60 -5.79 -21.55
N THR A 21 -8.14 -6.94 -21.06
CA THR A 21 -7.98 -8.17 -21.88
C THR A 21 -9.33 -8.81 -22.21
N ARG A 22 -10.24 -8.89 -21.24
CA ARG A 22 -11.60 -9.39 -21.47
C ARG A 22 -12.42 -8.45 -22.37
N GLY A 23 -12.11 -7.16 -22.36
CA GLY A 23 -12.66 -6.15 -23.27
C GLY A 23 -12.15 -6.25 -24.71
N GLY A 24 -11.19 -7.14 -24.99
CA GLY A 24 -10.76 -7.49 -26.34
C GLY A 24 -9.35 -7.04 -26.71
N LEU A 25 -8.66 -6.26 -25.87
CA LEU A 25 -7.28 -5.87 -26.12
C LEU A 25 -6.35 -7.08 -26.10
N LYS A 26 -5.43 -7.15 -27.06
CA LYS A 26 -4.61 -8.35 -27.30
C LYS A 26 -3.22 -8.24 -26.71
N ASN A 27 -2.67 -7.02 -26.64
CA ASN A 27 -1.32 -6.78 -26.17
C ASN A 27 -1.32 -5.95 -24.88
N VAL A 28 -1.72 -6.57 -23.77
CA VAL A 28 -1.72 -5.94 -22.43
C VAL A 28 -0.69 -6.63 -21.55
N SER A 29 0.21 -5.84 -20.95
CA SER A 29 1.22 -6.34 -20.01
C SER A 29 1.10 -5.63 -18.66
N LEU A 30 1.15 -6.42 -17.59
CA LEU A 30 1.24 -6.00 -16.20
C LEU A 30 2.70 -6.08 -15.73
N PHE A 31 3.28 -4.95 -15.38
CA PHE A 31 4.63 -4.86 -14.84
C PHE A 31 4.58 -4.86 -13.32
N GLU A 32 5.07 -5.93 -12.69
CA GLU A 32 5.12 -6.08 -11.24
C GLU A 32 6.34 -6.90 -10.84
N MET A 33 7.05 -6.44 -9.81
CA MET A 33 8.17 -7.18 -9.23
C MET A 33 7.65 -8.22 -8.25
N GLY A 34 7.89 -9.50 -8.56
CA GLY A 34 7.42 -10.61 -7.74
C GLY A 34 5.98 -11.01 -8.07
N VAL A 35 5.31 -11.66 -7.12
CA VAL A 35 3.95 -12.17 -7.31
C VAL A 35 2.94 -11.03 -7.16
N PRO A 36 2.02 -10.81 -8.13
CA PRO A 36 1.01 -9.78 -7.99
C PRO A 36 0.10 -10.02 -6.76
N GLY A 37 -0.46 -8.95 -6.22
CA GLY A 37 -1.29 -8.99 -5.02
C GLY A 37 -1.27 -7.68 -4.25
N GLY A 38 -0.12 -6.99 -4.26
CA GLY A 38 0.05 -5.70 -3.61
C GLY A 38 0.02 -5.79 -2.08
N GLN A 39 -0.29 -4.67 -1.42
CA GLN A 39 -0.15 -4.53 0.03
C GLN A 39 -1.00 -5.51 0.85
N ILE A 40 -2.21 -5.86 0.38
CA ILE A 40 -3.14 -6.73 1.12
C ILE A 40 -2.57 -8.13 1.38
N THR A 41 -1.61 -8.60 0.56
CA THR A 41 -0.90 -9.87 0.81
C THR A 41 -0.18 -9.91 2.16
N LYS A 42 0.04 -8.74 2.78
CA LYS A 42 0.61 -8.60 4.11
C LYS A 42 -0.44 -8.54 5.22
N SER A 43 -1.74 -8.63 4.90
CA SER A 43 -2.81 -8.64 5.91
C SER A 43 -3.14 -10.07 6.34
N SER A 44 -3.42 -10.23 7.64
CA SER A 44 -3.77 -11.51 8.28
C SER A 44 -5.25 -11.81 8.13
N GLU A 45 -6.06 -10.77 7.93
CA GLU A 45 -7.50 -10.86 7.82
C GLU A 45 -8.00 -9.86 6.76
N ILE A 46 -9.09 -10.23 6.09
CA ILE A 46 -9.88 -9.32 5.24
C ILE A 46 -11.35 -9.68 5.39
N GLU A 47 -12.11 -8.81 6.05
CA GLU A 47 -13.54 -9.02 6.33
C GLU A 47 -14.45 -8.04 5.58
N ASN A 48 -13.86 -7.04 4.90
CA ASN A 48 -14.57 -5.89 4.35
C ASN A 48 -14.67 -5.87 2.82
N TYR A 49 -14.29 -6.97 2.13
CA TYR A 49 -14.45 -7.08 0.68
C TYR A 49 -15.76 -7.81 0.33
N PRO A 50 -16.79 -7.13 -0.22
CA PRO A 50 -18.07 -7.75 -0.50
C PRO A 50 -17.95 -8.94 -1.46
N GLY A 51 -18.57 -10.06 -1.09
CA GLY A 51 -18.46 -11.32 -1.85
C GLY A 51 -17.31 -12.22 -1.42
N PHE A 52 -16.45 -11.77 -0.49
CA PHE A 52 -15.45 -12.60 0.16
C PHE A 52 -15.60 -12.46 1.68
N PHE A 53 -16.29 -13.42 2.31
CA PHE A 53 -16.57 -13.42 3.74
C PHE A 53 -16.17 -14.76 4.36
N ASP A 54 -14.88 -14.89 4.65
CA ASP A 54 -14.30 -16.04 5.34
C ASP A 54 -13.17 -15.54 6.25
N SER A 55 -13.46 -15.44 7.55
CA SER A 55 -12.52 -14.94 8.57
C SER A 55 -11.31 -15.85 8.80
N THR A 56 -11.26 -17.02 8.14
CA THR A 56 -10.08 -17.90 8.18
C THR A 56 -9.05 -17.58 7.10
N LYS A 57 -9.37 -16.66 6.18
CA LYS A 57 -8.55 -16.36 5.01
C LYS A 57 -7.70 -15.13 5.23
N THR A 58 -6.43 -15.27 4.86
CA THR A 58 -5.47 -14.17 4.84
C THR A 58 -5.62 -13.34 3.56
N GLY A 59 -4.95 -12.19 3.52
CA GLY A 59 -4.88 -11.40 2.30
C GLY A 59 -4.12 -12.11 1.16
N LEU A 60 -3.22 -13.05 1.46
CA LEU A 60 -2.61 -13.93 0.46
C LEU A 60 -3.64 -14.90 -0.14
N ASP A 61 -4.41 -15.59 0.71
CA ASP A 61 -5.45 -16.50 0.24
C ASP A 61 -6.49 -15.78 -0.62
N PHE A 62 -6.84 -14.56 -0.22
CA PHE A 62 -7.71 -13.68 -0.98
C PHE A 62 -7.12 -13.40 -2.37
N MET A 63 -5.87 -12.92 -2.48
CA MET A 63 -5.26 -12.58 -3.76
C MET A 63 -4.91 -13.77 -4.65
N ASP A 64 -4.71 -14.99 -4.12
CA ASP A 64 -4.50 -16.19 -4.96
C ASP A 64 -5.71 -16.44 -5.89
N THR A 65 -6.92 -16.12 -5.43
CA THR A 65 -8.13 -16.26 -6.27
C THR A 65 -8.11 -15.30 -7.48
N TRP A 66 -7.44 -14.16 -7.36
CA TRP A 66 -7.36 -13.12 -8.38
C TRP A 66 -6.35 -13.47 -9.46
N GLN A 67 -5.24 -14.11 -9.11
CA GLN A 67 -4.20 -14.54 -10.05
C GLN A 67 -4.81 -15.38 -11.17
N LYS A 68 -5.52 -16.45 -10.82
CA LYS A 68 -6.14 -17.33 -11.81
C LYS A 68 -7.16 -16.56 -12.68
N GLN A 69 -8.00 -15.72 -12.06
CA GLN A 69 -9.06 -14.99 -12.75
C GLN A 69 -8.51 -13.93 -13.72
N CYS A 70 -7.62 -13.06 -13.26
CA CYS A 70 -7.18 -11.88 -14.01
C CYS A 70 -6.29 -12.25 -15.20
N PHE A 71 -5.55 -13.36 -15.10
CA PHE A 71 -4.70 -13.85 -16.18
C PHE A 71 -5.41 -14.77 -17.18
N SER A 72 -6.66 -15.19 -16.91
CA SER A 72 -7.41 -16.13 -17.77
C SER A 72 -7.72 -15.60 -19.18
N PHE A 73 -7.63 -14.29 -19.40
CA PHE A 73 -8.02 -13.64 -20.67
C PHE A 73 -6.83 -13.15 -21.51
N GLY A 74 -5.61 -13.57 -21.17
CA GLY A 74 -4.41 -13.28 -21.96
C GLY A 74 -3.57 -12.10 -21.46
N LEU A 75 -3.79 -11.64 -20.22
CA LEU A 75 -2.89 -10.70 -19.55
C LEU A 75 -1.50 -11.31 -19.43
N LYS A 76 -0.44 -10.53 -19.69
CA LYS A 76 0.94 -10.96 -19.49
C LYS A 76 1.51 -10.35 -18.23
N HIS A 77 2.22 -11.14 -17.43
CA HIS A 77 2.99 -10.65 -16.29
C HIS A 77 4.45 -10.46 -16.71
N GLU A 78 4.89 -9.21 -16.72
CA GLU A 78 6.29 -8.84 -16.89
C GLU A 78 6.90 -8.64 -15.51
N MET A 79 7.72 -9.59 -15.06
CA MET A 79 8.43 -9.49 -13.79
C MET A 79 9.64 -8.55 -13.89
N LYS A 80 9.37 -7.28 -14.22
CA LYS A 80 10.35 -6.22 -14.44
C LYS A 80 9.94 -4.97 -13.67
N LYS A 81 10.94 -4.26 -13.14
CA LYS A 81 10.74 -2.96 -12.47
C LYS A 81 10.67 -1.86 -13.52
N VAL A 82 9.62 -1.05 -13.47
CA VAL A 82 9.53 0.20 -14.24
C VAL A 82 10.22 1.31 -13.47
N GLU A 83 11.04 2.10 -14.17
CA GLU A 83 11.78 3.23 -13.59
C GLU A 83 11.13 4.57 -13.93
N SER A 84 10.69 4.75 -15.18
CA SER A 84 10.03 5.98 -15.63
C SER A 84 9.09 5.72 -16.80
N ILE A 85 8.19 6.67 -17.01
CA ILE A 85 7.22 6.69 -18.09
C ILE A 85 7.31 8.06 -18.74
N ALA A 86 7.43 8.10 -20.07
CA ALA A 86 7.46 9.34 -20.84
C ALA A 86 6.46 9.27 -21.99
N LYS A 87 5.76 10.38 -22.26
CA LYS A 87 4.94 10.51 -23.48
C LYS A 87 5.86 10.87 -24.64
N THR A 88 5.84 10.05 -25.68
CA THR A 88 6.66 10.18 -26.89
C THR A 88 5.74 10.28 -28.10
N GLY A 89 5.33 11.51 -28.46
CA GLY A 89 4.33 11.72 -29.51
C GLY A 89 2.98 11.09 -29.13
N GLU A 90 2.50 10.14 -29.92
CA GLU A 90 1.20 9.48 -29.74
C GLU A 90 1.22 8.30 -28.75
N TYR A 91 2.39 7.85 -28.32
CA TYR A 91 2.55 6.68 -27.45
C TYR A 91 3.39 6.99 -26.21
N PHE A 92 3.58 6.00 -25.35
CA PHE A 92 4.40 6.09 -24.15
C PHE A 92 5.62 5.18 -24.26
N THR A 93 6.77 5.70 -23.84
CA THR A 93 7.97 4.92 -23.59
C THR A 93 8.02 4.57 -22.11
N VAL A 94 8.02 3.27 -21.79
CA VAL A 94 8.15 2.72 -20.44
C VAL A 94 9.58 2.22 -20.27
N SER A 95 10.35 2.90 -19.43
CA SER A 95 11.74 2.56 -19.14
C SER A 95 11.81 1.53 -18.02
N LEU A 96 12.58 0.47 -18.23
CA LEU A 96 12.70 -0.64 -17.31
C LEU A 96 14.08 -0.65 -16.67
N GLN A 97 14.16 -1.16 -15.44
CA GLN A 97 15.42 -1.36 -14.76
C GLN A 97 16.36 -2.22 -15.61
N GLY A 98 17.59 -1.72 -15.80
CA GLY A 98 18.59 -2.34 -16.67
C GLY A 98 18.68 -1.74 -18.07
N GLY A 99 17.88 -0.72 -18.39
CA GLY A 99 18.00 0.07 -19.62
C GLY A 99 17.13 -0.40 -20.79
N ASP A 100 16.37 -1.49 -20.62
CA ASP A 100 15.35 -1.91 -21.59
C ASP A 100 14.22 -0.87 -21.66
N THR A 101 13.57 -0.75 -22.82
CA THR A 101 12.38 0.08 -22.99
C THR A 101 11.26 -0.71 -23.66
N VAL A 102 10.02 -0.34 -23.34
CA VAL A 102 8.80 -0.88 -23.97
C VAL A 102 7.91 0.26 -24.41
N GLU A 103 7.35 0.16 -25.61
CA GLU A 103 6.39 1.14 -26.13
C GLU A 103 4.96 0.67 -25.90
N ALA A 104 4.08 1.59 -25.47
CA ALA A 104 2.66 1.32 -25.26
C ALA A 104 1.78 2.49 -25.75
N LYS A 105 0.63 2.19 -26.38
CA LYS A 105 -0.32 3.23 -26.80
C LYS A 105 -0.94 3.96 -25.60
N THR A 106 -1.21 3.21 -24.54
CA THR A 106 -1.79 3.70 -23.29
C THR A 106 -1.04 3.14 -22.09
N VAL A 107 -1.15 3.83 -20.96
CA VAL A 107 -0.54 3.42 -19.69
C VAL A 107 -1.55 3.59 -18.55
N ILE A 108 -1.64 2.58 -17.68
CA ILE A 108 -2.33 2.69 -16.40
C ILE A 108 -1.31 2.54 -15.28
N VAL A 109 -1.14 3.55 -14.43
CA VAL A 109 -0.23 3.48 -13.27
C VAL A 109 -1.02 3.07 -12.03
N CYS A 110 -0.63 1.93 -11.47
CA CYS A 110 -1.24 1.22 -10.35
C CYS A 110 -0.20 0.87 -9.26
N THR A 111 0.85 1.68 -9.12
CA THR A 111 2.01 1.43 -8.24
C THR A 111 1.68 1.49 -6.74
N GLY A 112 0.48 1.99 -6.41
CA GLY A 112 -0.05 2.02 -5.05
C GLY A 112 0.75 2.93 -4.13
N ALA A 113 0.87 2.51 -2.87
CA ALA A 113 1.56 3.24 -1.83
C ALA A 113 2.47 2.32 -1.00
N VAL A 114 3.24 2.91 -0.11
CA VAL A 114 4.09 2.21 0.87
C VAL A 114 3.87 2.76 2.26
N PRO A 115 4.07 1.94 3.32
CA PRO A 115 4.03 2.43 4.69
C PRO A 115 4.92 3.65 4.88
N LYS A 116 4.35 4.68 5.49
CA LYS A 116 5.04 5.92 5.80
C LYS A 116 5.99 5.73 6.98
N ARG A 117 7.17 6.33 6.89
CA ARG A 117 8.12 6.45 8.02
C ARG A 117 7.60 7.45 9.04
N ALA A 118 7.71 7.12 10.32
CA ALA A 118 7.27 8.01 11.40
C ALA A 118 8.26 9.15 11.68
N GLY A 119 9.54 8.97 11.35
CA GLY A 119 10.60 9.95 11.47
C GLY A 119 11.20 10.10 12.87
N PHE A 120 11.04 9.11 13.76
CA PHE A 120 11.66 9.13 15.09
C PHE A 120 13.11 8.64 15.05
N LYS A 121 13.90 9.00 16.06
CA LYS A 121 15.31 8.61 16.13
C LYS A 121 15.43 7.09 16.27
N GLY A 122 16.32 6.47 15.51
CA GLY A 122 16.49 5.00 15.49
C GLY A 122 15.52 4.25 14.57
N GLU A 123 14.52 4.89 13.95
CA GLU A 123 13.57 4.19 13.05
C GLU A 123 14.29 3.46 11.91
N ASP A 124 15.14 4.17 11.16
CA ASP A 124 15.87 3.60 10.02
C ASP A 124 16.94 2.61 10.46
N GLU A 125 17.57 2.84 11.62
CA GLU A 125 18.60 1.96 12.17
C GLU A 125 18.02 0.59 12.51
N PHE A 126 16.86 0.55 13.17
CA PHE A 126 16.23 -0.68 13.63
C PHE A 126 15.17 -1.22 12.68
N PHE A 127 14.99 -0.62 11.49
CA PHE A 127 14.06 -1.13 10.50
C PHE A 127 14.43 -2.54 10.02
N GLY A 128 13.49 -3.47 10.13
CA GLY A 128 13.71 -4.90 9.86
C GLY A 128 14.52 -5.62 10.95
N ARG A 129 14.88 -4.94 12.05
CA ARG A 129 15.63 -5.46 13.20
C ARG A 129 14.97 -5.08 14.53
N GLY A 130 13.63 -5.12 14.56
CA GLY A 130 12.83 -4.70 15.70
C GLY A 130 11.75 -3.68 15.33
N VAL A 131 12.00 -2.82 14.34
CA VAL A 131 10.99 -1.92 13.78
C VAL A 131 10.38 -2.52 12.52
N SER A 132 9.06 -2.69 12.49
CA SER A 132 8.32 -3.31 11.38
C SER A 132 7.11 -2.49 10.96
N THR A 133 6.61 -2.78 9.77
CA THR A 133 5.34 -2.25 9.21
C THR A 133 4.41 -3.40 8.77
N CYS A 134 4.69 -4.63 9.20
CA CYS A 134 3.92 -5.83 8.88
C CYS A 134 3.80 -6.74 10.12
N ALA A 135 2.74 -6.59 10.89
CA ALA A 135 2.52 -7.41 12.08
C ALA A 135 2.29 -8.89 11.76
N THR A 136 1.73 -9.18 10.59
CA THR A 136 1.45 -10.56 10.15
C THR A 136 2.72 -11.31 9.74
N CYS A 137 3.68 -10.59 9.16
CA CYS A 137 4.99 -11.11 8.77
C CYS A 137 5.83 -11.41 10.01
N ASP A 138 5.88 -10.46 10.94
CA ASP A 138 6.90 -10.45 12.00
C ASP A 138 6.35 -10.75 13.40
N GLY A 139 5.04 -10.69 13.61
CA GLY A 139 4.40 -10.81 14.93
C GLY A 139 4.75 -12.12 15.65
N PHE A 140 4.92 -13.22 14.91
CA PHE A 140 5.31 -14.51 15.49
C PHE A 140 6.66 -14.48 16.21
N PHE A 141 7.62 -13.65 15.77
CA PHE A 141 8.93 -13.52 16.45
C PHE A 141 8.82 -12.90 17.85
N TYR A 142 7.69 -12.27 18.13
CA TYR A 142 7.35 -11.60 19.39
C TYR A 142 6.31 -12.37 20.21
N LYS A 143 6.15 -13.67 19.93
CA LYS A 143 5.29 -14.53 20.73
C LYS A 143 5.68 -14.47 22.21
N ASP A 144 4.68 -14.28 23.06
CA ASP A 144 4.83 -14.17 24.52
C ASP A 144 5.76 -13.02 24.98
N LYS A 145 5.99 -12.00 24.14
CA LYS A 145 6.77 -10.79 24.45
C LYS A 145 5.94 -9.52 24.31
N PRO A 146 6.29 -8.43 25.01
CA PRO A 146 5.64 -7.14 24.82
C PRO A 146 6.09 -6.47 23.52
N VAL A 147 5.15 -5.83 22.84
CA VAL A 147 5.37 -5.05 21.61
C VAL A 147 4.68 -3.70 21.68
N THR A 148 5.19 -2.74 20.92
CA THR A 148 4.57 -1.42 20.75
C THR A 148 4.03 -1.28 19.34
N VAL A 149 2.87 -0.66 19.21
CA VAL A 149 2.24 -0.27 17.95
C VAL A 149 2.14 1.25 17.92
N LEU A 150 2.67 1.89 16.87
CA LEU A 150 2.61 3.33 16.67
C LEU A 150 1.56 3.67 15.62
N GLY A 151 0.48 4.33 16.00
CA GLY A 151 -0.57 4.78 15.10
C GLY A 151 -1.93 4.92 15.77
N GLY A 152 -2.88 5.53 15.06
CA GLY A 152 -4.22 5.79 15.60
C GLY A 152 -5.35 5.75 14.56
N GLY A 153 -5.13 5.07 13.43
CA GLY A 153 -6.16 4.76 12.44
C GLY A 153 -6.56 3.28 12.49
N ASP A 154 -7.45 2.85 11.59
CA ASP A 154 -7.94 1.46 11.54
C ASP A 154 -6.81 0.42 11.51
N THR A 155 -5.86 0.56 10.58
CA THR A 155 -4.72 -0.37 10.47
C THR A 155 -3.95 -0.52 11.78
N ALA A 156 -3.72 0.57 12.53
CA ALA A 156 -2.99 0.47 13.79
C ALA A 156 -3.74 -0.39 14.82
N LEU A 157 -5.06 -0.23 14.91
CA LEU A 157 -5.88 -0.94 15.89
C LEU A 157 -6.20 -2.38 15.46
N GLU A 158 -6.41 -2.64 14.18
CA GLU A 158 -6.58 -3.99 13.63
C GLU A 158 -5.33 -4.83 13.87
N GLU A 159 -4.16 -4.29 13.55
CA GLU A 159 -2.88 -5.00 13.74
C GLU A 159 -2.53 -5.14 15.23
N ALA A 160 -2.88 -4.16 16.06
CA ALA A 160 -2.76 -4.30 17.52
C ALA A 160 -3.63 -5.44 18.05
N PHE A 161 -4.87 -5.55 17.58
CA PHE A 161 -5.75 -6.66 17.91
C PHE A 161 -5.18 -8.00 17.45
N PHE A 162 -4.65 -8.08 16.23
CA PHE A 162 -3.98 -9.27 15.72
C PHE A 162 -2.80 -9.69 16.62
N LEU A 163 -1.89 -8.75 16.91
CA LEU A 163 -0.72 -8.97 17.78
C LEU A 163 -1.12 -9.39 19.19
N SER A 164 -2.26 -8.90 19.73
CA SER A 164 -2.74 -9.27 21.07
C SER A 164 -3.05 -10.77 21.23
N ASN A 165 -3.22 -11.49 20.12
CA ASN A 165 -3.42 -12.94 20.14
C ASN A 165 -2.09 -13.73 20.16
N ILE A 166 -0.96 -13.05 20.01
CA ILE A 166 0.38 -13.64 19.84
C ILE A 166 1.34 -13.16 20.94
N CYS A 167 1.34 -11.86 21.20
CA CYS A 167 2.22 -11.16 22.12
C CYS A 167 1.66 -11.16 23.56
N SER A 168 2.53 -10.95 24.55
CA SER A 168 2.09 -10.86 25.95
C SER A 168 1.25 -9.60 26.17
N ASP A 169 1.74 -8.47 25.68
CA ASP A 169 1.15 -7.14 25.80
C ASP A 169 1.38 -6.34 24.53
N VAL A 170 0.40 -5.51 24.16
CA VAL A 170 0.46 -4.62 23.00
C VAL A 170 0.19 -3.19 23.45
N TYR A 171 1.21 -2.35 23.37
CA TYR A 171 1.12 -0.94 23.75
C TYR A 171 0.87 -0.08 22.50
N VAL A 172 -0.32 0.51 22.38
CA VAL A 172 -0.68 1.37 21.25
C VAL A 172 -0.36 2.82 21.59
N VAL A 173 0.70 3.35 20.98
CA VAL A 173 1.12 4.74 21.12
C VAL A 173 0.47 5.59 20.03
N HIS A 174 -0.23 6.64 20.45
CA HIS A 174 -0.89 7.57 19.55
C HIS A 174 -0.73 9.01 20.02
N ARG A 175 -0.47 9.92 19.08
CA ARG A 175 -0.14 11.33 19.34
C ARG A 175 -1.31 12.21 19.79
N ARG A 176 -2.53 11.66 19.87
CA ARG A 176 -3.73 12.37 20.32
C ARG A 176 -4.50 11.51 21.32
N ASP A 177 -5.44 12.12 22.02
CA ASP A 177 -6.44 11.45 22.85
C ASP A 177 -7.52 10.73 22.03
N GLU A 178 -7.84 11.23 20.84
CA GLU A 178 -8.86 10.63 19.97
C GLU A 178 -8.27 9.85 18.76
N PHE A 179 -8.83 8.66 18.53
CA PHE A 179 -8.51 7.78 17.39
C PHE A 179 -9.37 8.13 16.17
N ARG A 180 -8.83 7.85 14.97
CA ARG A 180 -9.53 8.02 13.69
C ARG A 180 -10.11 6.71 13.13
N ALA A 181 -9.91 5.60 13.84
CA ALA A 181 -10.44 4.30 13.45
C ALA A 181 -11.97 4.28 13.52
N ALA A 182 -12.59 3.37 12.78
CA ALA A 182 -14.01 3.11 12.88
C ALA A 182 -14.37 2.70 14.33
N PRO A 183 -15.52 3.18 14.87
CA PRO A 183 -15.91 2.86 16.25
C PRO A 183 -15.91 1.36 16.59
N PRO A 184 -16.39 0.43 15.73
CA PRO A 184 -16.33 -1.00 16.02
C PRO A 184 -14.90 -1.55 16.15
N THR A 185 -13.95 -0.99 15.39
CA THR A 185 -12.53 -1.38 15.43
C THR A 185 -11.92 -1.00 16.76
N LEU A 186 -12.17 0.24 17.21
CA LEU A 186 -11.72 0.71 18.52
C LEU A 186 -12.36 -0.11 19.65
N ASP A 187 -13.67 -0.34 19.61
CA ASP A 187 -14.38 -1.15 20.60
C ASP A 187 -13.82 -2.58 20.68
N ARG A 188 -13.49 -3.19 19.53
CA ARG A 188 -12.91 -4.54 19.47
C ARG A 188 -11.52 -4.59 20.10
N ALA A 189 -10.66 -3.61 19.80
CA ALA A 189 -9.34 -3.51 20.41
C ALA A 189 -9.43 -3.29 21.94
N MET A 190 -10.33 -2.43 22.38
CA MET A 190 -10.51 -2.10 23.81
C MET A 190 -11.09 -3.23 24.66
N ARG A 191 -11.63 -4.29 24.04
CA ARG A 191 -12.10 -5.49 24.77
C ARG A 191 -10.96 -6.46 25.12
N LYS A 192 -9.75 -6.25 24.61
CA LYS A 192 -8.58 -7.08 24.92
C LYS A 192 -7.88 -6.55 26.17
N GLU A 193 -7.74 -7.40 27.18
CA GLU A 193 -7.09 -7.04 28.46
C GLU A 193 -5.59 -6.73 28.32
N ASN A 194 -4.95 -7.25 27.26
CA ASN A 194 -3.52 -7.06 27.01
C ASN A 194 -3.22 -6.00 25.93
N ILE A 195 -4.19 -5.15 25.59
CA ILE A 195 -3.97 -3.95 24.77
C ILE A 195 -4.01 -2.73 25.68
N HIS A 196 -2.92 -1.97 25.66
CA HIS A 196 -2.74 -0.78 26.51
C HIS A 196 -2.63 0.46 25.63
N LEU A 197 -3.51 1.44 25.82
CA LEU A 197 -3.45 2.69 25.06
C LEU A 197 -2.53 3.71 25.76
N ILE A 198 -1.60 4.29 25.01
CA ILE A 198 -0.72 5.38 25.42
C ILE A 198 -0.99 6.56 24.50
N THR A 199 -1.96 7.38 24.89
CA THR A 199 -2.41 8.55 24.11
C THR A 199 -1.56 9.78 24.40
N ASP A 200 -1.77 10.83 23.60
CA ASP A 200 -1.04 12.09 23.69
C ASP A 200 0.47 11.88 23.70
N SER A 201 0.95 10.86 22.97
CA SER A 201 2.33 10.40 23.07
C SER A 201 2.93 10.07 21.71
N VAL A 202 4.24 10.23 21.60
CA VAL A 202 5.04 9.93 20.40
C VAL A 202 6.23 9.07 20.78
N ILE A 203 6.75 8.29 19.84
CA ILE A 203 8.06 7.66 19.98
C ILE A 203 9.11 8.76 19.73
N GLU A 204 9.95 9.01 20.73
CA GLU A 204 11.05 9.97 20.65
C GLU A 204 12.31 9.27 20.11
N ASP A 205 12.62 8.08 20.66
CA ASP A 205 13.80 7.30 20.31
C ASP A 205 13.49 5.80 20.34
N ALA A 206 14.09 5.06 19.41
CA ALA A 206 14.14 3.61 19.39
C ALA A 206 15.57 3.19 19.70
N THR A 207 15.72 2.39 20.75
CA THR A 207 17.01 2.03 21.33
C THR A 207 17.26 0.53 21.22
N GLY A 208 18.52 0.14 21.09
CA GLY A 208 18.92 -1.24 20.85
C GLY A 208 20.41 -1.36 20.61
N ASP A 209 20.82 -2.57 20.21
CA ASP A 209 22.20 -2.87 19.86
C ASP A 209 22.29 -3.67 18.54
N ALA A 210 23.43 -4.30 18.28
CA ALA A 210 23.64 -5.09 17.07
C ALA A 210 22.65 -6.27 16.92
N MET A 211 22.04 -6.74 18.01
CA MET A 211 21.04 -7.81 18.02
C MET A 211 19.64 -7.31 17.70
N GLY A 212 19.40 -5.99 17.76
CA GLY A 212 18.14 -5.36 17.38
C GLY A 212 17.61 -4.41 18.44
N LEU A 213 16.37 -3.98 18.24
CA LEU A 213 15.61 -3.14 19.17
C LEU A 213 15.47 -3.81 20.55
N SER A 214 15.73 -3.05 21.61
CA SER A 214 15.54 -3.47 23.00
C SER A 214 14.61 -2.57 23.80
N GLY A 215 14.27 -1.38 23.28
CA GLY A 215 13.30 -0.51 23.93
C GLY A 215 12.97 0.75 23.14
N VAL A 216 11.94 1.45 23.60
CA VAL A 216 11.50 2.74 23.03
C VAL A 216 11.34 3.77 24.12
N ASP A 217 11.72 5.00 23.82
CA ASP A 217 11.42 6.18 24.63
C ASP A 217 10.13 6.82 24.11
N ILE A 218 9.13 6.89 24.98
CA ILE A 218 7.81 7.44 24.66
C ILE A 218 7.69 8.80 25.35
N ARG A 219 7.52 9.88 24.57
CA ARG A 219 7.31 11.21 25.11
C ARG A 219 5.84 11.60 25.05
N ASN A 220 5.28 12.00 26.18
CA ASN A 220 3.97 12.62 26.23
C ASN A 220 4.04 14.06 25.72
N VAL A 221 3.27 14.42 24.70
CA VAL A 221 3.34 15.73 24.03
C VAL A 221 2.64 16.85 24.80
N LYS A 222 1.89 16.53 25.87
CA LYS A 222 1.23 17.51 26.75
C LYS A 222 2.09 17.83 27.98
N THR A 223 2.85 16.86 28.50
CA THR A 223 3.65 17.02 29.73
C THR A 223 5.17 17.05 29.49
N ASP A 224 5.63 16.68 28.30
CA ASP A 224 7.04 16.42 27.95
C ASP A 224 7.73 15.34 28.80
N GLU A 225 6.96 14.57 29.57
CA GLU A 225 7.48 13.40 30.30
C GLU A 225 7.89 12.30 29.33
N ILE A 226 9.09 11.74 29.54
CA ILE A 226 9.64 10.64 28.75
C ILE A 226 9.63 9.38 29.61
N THR A 227 8.96 8.33 29.11
CA THR A 227 8.95 7.01 29.72
C THR A 227 9.70 6.04 28.83
N HIS A 228 10.71 5.38 29.39
CA HIS A 228 11.39 4.27 28.71
C HIS A 228 10.56 2.99 28.86
N MET A 229 10.41 2.25 27.77
CA MET A 229 9.72 0.98 27.74
C MET A 229 10.62 -0.08 27.12
N ASP A 230 10.94 -1.12 27.91
CA ASP A 230 11.58 -2.32 27.40
C ASP A 230 10.60 -3.03 26.45
N ASN A 231 10.92 -3.03 25.15
CA ASN A 231 10.14 -3.70 24.13
C ASN A 231 11.07 -4.32 23.08
N THR A 232 10.64 -5.42 22.50
CA THR A 232 11.47 -6.12 21.50
C THR A 232 11.00 -5.88 20.07
N GLY A 233 9.77 -5.36 19.91
CA GLY A 233 9.18 -5.05 18.62
C GLY A 233 8.39 -3.74 18.66
N LEU A 234 8.58 -2.93 17.62
CA LEU A 234 7.85 -1.69 17.35
C LEU A 234 7.21 -1.77 15.95
N PHE A 235 5.89 -1.77 15.87
CA PHE A 235 5.13 -1.82 14.63
C PHE A 235 4.56 -0.44 14.28
N VAL A 236 4.90 0.09 13.11
CA VAL A 236 4.60 1.47 12.71
C VAL A 236 3.50 1.52 11.65
N PHE A 237 2.38 2.17 11.97
CA PHE A 237 1.20 2.33 11.11
C PHE A 237 0.71 3.79 11.10
N VAL A 238 1.57 4.70 10.65
CA VAL A 238 1.31 6.17 10.65
C VAL A 238 0.77 6.72 9.32
N GLY A 239 0.38 5.84 8.40
CA GLY A 239 -0.11 6.17 7.08
C GLY A 239 0.74 5.57 5.97
N GLN A 240 0.57 6.09 4.76
CA GLN A 240 1.25 5.60 3.56
C GLN A 240 1.62 6.76 2.65
N ASP A 241 2.79 6.67 2.02
CA ASP A 241 3.24 7.58 0.96
C ASP A 241 3.04 6.89 -0.40
N VAL A 242 2.56 7.64 -1.40
CA VAL A 242 2.25 7.08 -2.73
C VAL A 242 3.53 6.83 -3.54
N LYS A 243 3.52 5.80 -4.39
CA LYS A 243 4.66 5.43 -5.24
C LYS A 243 4.57 6.11 -6.60
N ASN A 244 4.88 7.40 -6.65
CA ASN A 244 4.75 8.24 -7.85
C ASN A 244 6.05 8.40 -8.66
N ASP A 245 7.17 7.79 -8.25
CA ASP A 245 8.49 8.04 -8.86
C ASP A 245 8.52 7.76 -10.37
N VAL A 246 7.76 6.76 -10.85
CA VAL A 246 7.67 6.42 -12.28
C VAL A 246 7.08 7.54 -13.16
N LEU A 247 6.43 8.53 -12.54
CA LEU A 247 5.83 9.70 -13.19
C LEU A 247 6.76 10.92 -13.20
N LYS A 248 7.96 10.82 -12.65
CA LYS A 248 8.96 11.89 -12.71
C LYS A 248 9.77 11.77 -14.01
N ASP A 249 9.97 12.89 -14.67
CA ASP A 249 10.88 13.01 -15.81
C ASP A 249 12.35 13.05 -15.36
N ASP A 250 13.28 13.13 -16.33
CA ASP A 250 14.72 13.18 -16.08
C ASP A 250 15.17 14.40 -15.25
N LYS A 251 14.31 15.41 -15.11
CA LYS A 251 14.54 16.61 -14.29
C LYS A 251 13.90 16.51 -12.91
N GLY A 252 13.24 15.38 -12.61
CA GLY A 252 12.51 15.14 -11.36
C GLY A 252 11.14 15.81 -11.30
N SER A 253 10.63 16.37 -12.40
CA SER A 253 9.31 16.99 -12.49
C SER A 253 8.25 15.96 -12.84
N PHE A 254 7.06 16.06 -12.26
CA PHE A 254 5.95 15.16 -12.59
C PHE A 254 5.41 15.45 -13.99
N ILE A 255 5.17 14.39 -14.77
CA ILE A 255 4.62 14.49 -16.13
C ILE A 255 3.12 14.83 -16.16
N CYS A 256 2.43 14.73 -15.02
CA CYS A 256 0.99 14.96 -14.89
C CYS A 256 0.67 15.73 -13.60
N ASP A 257 -0.57 16.18 -13.47
CA ASP A 257 -0.99 17.06 -12.38
C ASP A 257 -1.05 16.29 -11.06
N MET A 258 -0.44 16.88 -10.03
CA MET A 258 -0.35 16.29 -8.69
C MET A 258 -1.06 17.18 -7.67
N SER A 259 -1.64 16.55 -6.65
CA SER A 259 -2.14 17.24 -5.46
C SER A 259 -0.99 17.70 -4.56
N SER A 260 -1.31 18.48 -3.52
CA SER A 260 -0.34 18.88 -2.49
C SER A 260 0.18 17.74 -1.61
N LEU A 261 -0.40 16.53 -1.74
CA LEU A 261 0.02 15.31 -1.04
C LEU A 261 0.72 14.33 -1.99
N ASP A 262 1.19 14.81 -3.14
CA ASP A 262 1.87 14.05 -4.19
C ASP A 262 1.05 12.88 -4.77
N GLN A 263 -0.28 12.92 -4.62
CA GLN A 263 -1.23 12.02 -5.26
C GLN A 263 -1.57 12.54 -6.66
N VAL A 264 -1.80 11.66 -7.62
CA VAL A 264 -2.14 12.05 -9.00
C VAL A 264 -3.58 12.56 -9.06
N ILE A 265 -3.79 13.72 -9.68
CA ILE A 265 -5.13 14.27 -9.90
C ILE A 265 -5.76 13.51 -11.07
N VAL A 266 -6.96 12.96 -10.83
CA VAL A 266 -7.75 12.28 -11.86
C VAL A 266 -9.20 12.73 -11.83
N ASP A 267 -9.89 12.57 -12.96
CA ASP A 267 -11.34 12.69 -13.01
C ASP A 267 -12.05 11.37 -12.59
N LEU A 268 -13.38 11.35 -12.61
CA LEU A 268 -14.17 10.16 -12.29
C LEU A 268 -13.92 8.96 -13.22
N LYS A 269 -13.33 9.21 -14.39
CA LYS A 269 -12.98 8.21 -15.39
C LYS A 269 -11.52 7.76 -15.28
N MET A 270 -10.82 8.19 -14.22
CA MET A 270 -9.40 7.89 -13.97
C MET A 270 -8.45 8.51 -15.02
N ASN A 271 -8.90 9.53 -15.77
CA ASN A 271 -8.03 10.28 -16.68
C ASN A 271 -7.09 11.18 -15.88
N THR A 272 -5.82 11.24 -16.28
CA THR A 272 -4.90 12.28 -15.80
C THR A 272 -4.95 13.52 -16.70
N SER A 273 -4.12 14.53 -16.44
CA SER A 273 -3.91 15.66 -17.37
C SER A 273 -3.19 15.28 -18.67
N ILE A 274 -2.71 14.04 -18.81
CA ILE A 274 -2.04 13.53 -20.01
C ILE A 274 -2.91 12.51 -20.73
N GLU A 275 -3.15 12.76 -22.01
CA GLU A 275 -3.97 11.90 -22.87
C GLU A 275 -3.35 10.49 -23.04
N GLY A 276 -4.17 9.47 -22.78
CA GLY A 276 -3.77 8.06 -22.80
C GLY A 276 -3.03 7.58 -21.54
N LEU A 277 -2.84 8.46 -20.54
CA LEU A 277 -2.31 8.11 -19.22
C LEU A 277 -3.44 8.11 -18.18
N PHE A 278 -3.59 6.97 -17.51
CA PHE A 278 -4.58 6.74 -16.47
C PHE A 278 -3.90 6.34 -15.16
N VAL A 279 -4.56 6.60 -14.03
CA VAL A 279 -4.06 6.21 -12.71
C VAL A 279 -5.18 5.62 -11.87
N ALA A 280 -4.90 4.51 -11.18
CA ALA A 280 -5.90 3.80 -10.37
C ALA A 280 -5.33 3.32 -9.02
N GLY A 281 -6.21 3.14 -8.04
CA GLY A 281 -5.85 2.68 -6.70
C GLY A 281 -5.19 3.78 -5.86
N ASP A 282 -4.36 3.40 -4.89
CA ASP A 282 -3.92 4.32 -3.82
C ASP A 282 -3.08 5.52 -4.30
N LEU A 283 -2.61 5.51 -5.55
CA LEU A 283 -1.81 6.57 -6.15
C LEU A 283 -2.64 7.83 -6.49
N ARG A 284 -3.95 7.69 -6.76
CA ARG A 284 -4.80 8.83 -7.15
C ARG A 284 -5.28 9.66 -5.96
N ILE A 285 -5.65 10.90 -6.23
CA ILE A 285 -6.16 11.85 -5.23
C ILE A 285 -7.39 11.30 -4.48
N ASP A 286 -7.43 11.50 -3.17
CA ASP A 286 -8.54 11.08 -2.30
C ASP A 286 -8.82 9.56 -2.32
N ALA A 287 -7.82 8.74 -2.67
CA ALA A 287 -7.97 7.30 -2.64
C ALA A 287 -8.34 6.82 -1.21
N PRO A 288 -9.40 6.01 -1.04
CA PRO A 288 -9.84 5.56 0.26
C PRO A 288 -8.94 4.45 0.84
N LYS A 289 -7.95 3.99 0.09
CA LYS A 289 -6.98 2.95 0.48
C LYS A 289 -7.65 1.62 0.83
N GLN A 290 -8.64 1.26 0.02
CA GLN A 290 -9.42 0.02 0.16
C GLN A 290 -9.29 -0.83 -1.10
N VAL A 291 -9.18 -2.14 -0.92
CA VAL A 291 -9.06 -3.12 -2.02
C VAL A 291 -10.22 -3.00 -3.00
N VAL A 292 -11.46 -2.92 -2.50
CA VAL A 292 -12.66 -2.81 -3.33
C VAL A 292 -12.67 -1.53 -4.18
N SER A 293 -12.20 -0.42 -3.61
CA SER A 293 -12.10 0.85 -4.33
C SER A 293 -10.98 0.81 -5.37
N ALA A 294 -9.82 0.27 -5.03
CA ALA A 294 -8.72 0.10 -5.98
C ALA A 294 -9.11 -0.78 -7.17
N ALA A 295 -9.85 -1.86 -6.93
CA ALA A 295 -10.41 -2.71 -7.97
C ALA A 295 -11.42 -1.96 -8.84
N GLY A 296 -12.31 -1.17 -8.22
CA GLY A 296 -13.23 -0.28 -8.92
C GLY A 296 -12.50 0.69 -9.86
N ASP A 297 -11.52 1.43 -9.33
CA ASP A 297 -10.69 2.36 -10.11
C ASP A 297 -9.97 1.66 -11.27
N GLY A 298 -9.42 0.46 -11.03
CA GLY A 298 -8.76 -0.35 -12.06
C GLY A 298 -9.71 -0.73 -13.20
N SER A 299 -10.96 -1.10 -12.88
CA SER A 299 -11.97 -1.40 -13.90
C SER A 299 -12.33 -0.16 -14.73
N ILE A 300 -12.48 1.01 -14.08
CA ILE A 300 -12.81 2.27 -14.75
C ILE A 300 -11.71 2.68 -15.71
N ALA A 301 -10.45 2.65 -15.25
CA ALA A 301 -9.29 2.98 -16.07
C ALA A 301 -9.17 2.07 -17.30
N ALA A 302 -9.35 0.75 -17.13
CA ALA A 302 -9.31 -0.18 -18.25
C ALA A 302 -10.43 0.04 -19.27
N LEU A 303 -11.63 0.41 -18.83
CA LEU A 303 -12.73 0.76 -19.75
C LEU A 303 -12.39 2.02 -20.56
N GLN A 304 -11.74 3.02 -19.96
CA GLN A 304 -11.30 4.19 -20.71
C GLN A 304 -10.17 3.89 -21.68
N VAL A 305 -9.23 3.00 -21.31
CA VAL A 305 -8.21 2.52 -22.24
C VAL A 305 -8.83 1.87 -23.48
N ILE A 306 -9.86 1.04 -23.30
CA ILE A 306 -10.59 0.42 -24.42
C ILE A 306 -11.23 1.49 -25.30
N SER A 307 -11.95 2.46 -24.72
CA SER A 307 -12.57 3.55 -25.46
C SER A 307 -11.53 4.38 -26.23
N TYR A 308 -10.44 4.76 -25.58
CA TYR A 308 -9.35 5.52 -26.18
C TYR A 308 -8.75 4.83 -27.40
N ILE A 309 -8.49 3.51 -27.31
CA ILE A 309 -7.93 2.73 -28.41
C ILE A 309 -8.92 2.56 -29.57
N GLN A 310 -10.23 2.50 -29.27
CA GLN A 310 -11.28 2.37 -30.29
C GLN A 310 -11.53 3.69 -31.04
N GLU A 311 -11.45 4.83 -30.37
CA GLU A 311 -11.63 6.16 -30.99
C GLU A 311 -10.48 6.54 -31.94
N GLN A 312 -9.32 5.91 -31.76
CA GLN A 312 -8.11 6.09 -32.58
C GLN A 312 -8.07 5.15 -33.82
N GLN A 313 -9.09 4.31 -34.03
CA GLN A 313 -9.21 3.38 -35.18
C GLN A 313 -10.24 3.89 -36.21
#